data_AF-A0A2P5HGQ3-F1
#
_entry.id   AF-A0A2P5HGQ3-F1
#
_cell.length_a   1.000
_cell.length_b   1.000
_cell.length_c   1.000
_cell.angle_alpha   90.00
_cell.angle_beta   90.00
_cell.angle_gamma   90.00
#
_symmetry.space_group_name_H-M   'P 1'
#
loop_
_entity.id
_entity.type
_entity.pdbx_description
1 polymer ?
#
loop_
_entity_poly.entity_id
_entity_poly.type
_entity_poly.pdbx_seq_one_letter_code
_entity_poly.pdbx_strand_id
1 'polypeptide(L)'
;MQTPTFFSIALLLSPVLGGGVPGPDANVPPKLEPTKLENFTWADPFSSPNLSNFDAACERQHTFKAYEYQLHDLQLPEPKGLGPYSEALKDFFGGRPYPGGWDGIDAHRYERNLLKMEYADVPLKVREWIEQEERSEGPGKGLFAVYQKPAEGETVKKTAKVPDADKVGKLRPLDEKKTVIFAPGAVYEMLPLWVAEDSKCEGTLTDLTKYGPKLVDGGVVAWPTGYTTPDRSTSERKMEFTIKAQVLSAKAGMPIGKEGQDTAKVDSKDEL
;
A
#
# COMPACT_ATOMS: atom_id res chain seq x y z
N MET A 1 28.26 91.04 35.37
CA MET A 1 28.11 91.25 33.92
C MET A 1 28.65 90.02 33.21
N GLN A 2 28.00 89.63 32.10
CA GLN A 2 28.23 88.45 31.23
C GLN A 2 27.46 87.16 31.58
N THR A 3 26.30 86.99 30.91
CA THR A 3 25.88 85.73 30.23
C THR A 3 26.87 85.42 29.08
N PRO A 4 26.89 84.26 28.37
CA PRO A 4 25.95 83.12 28.25
C PRO A 4 26.70 81.75 28.45
N THR A 5 26.27 80.52 28.13
CA THR A 5 25.80 79.96 26.85
C THR A 5 25.37 78.49 27.06
N PHE A 6 24.26 78.11 26.42
CA PHE A 6 23.74 76.75 26.30
C PHE A 6 24.56 75.89 25.34
N PHE A 7 24.78 74.61 25.66
CA PHE A 7 24.99 73.55 24.67
C PHE A 7 24.04 72.40 24.99
N SER A 8 22.99 72.27 24.17
CA SER A 8 22.11 71.10 24.13
C SER A 8 22.83 69.97 23.40
N ILE A 9 23.07 68.85 24.08
CA ILE A 9 23.52 67.60 23.45
C ILE A 9 22.28 66.78 23.11
N ALA A 10 22.01 66.62 21.82
CA ALA A 10 20.98 65.73 21.30
C ALA A 10 21.50 64.28 21.34
N LEU A 11 20.84 63.43 22.13
CA LEU A 11 21.02 61.97 22.13
C LEU A 11 20.23 61.37 20.95
N LEU A 12 20.94 60.92 19.92
CA LEU A 12 20.39 60.10 18.85
C LEU A 12 20.19 58.66 19.37
N LEU A 13 18.95 58.31 19.70
CA LEU A 13 18.52 56.93 19.89
C LEU A 13 18.31 56.29 18.51
N SER A 14 19.22 55.43 18.08
CA SER A 14 19.00 54.56 16.94
C SER A 14 17.98 53.48 17.33
N PRO A 15 16.88 53.28 16.57
CA PRO A 15 16.04 52.11 16.75
C PRO A 15 16.81 50.88 16.27
N VAL A 16 17.06 49.96 17.19
CA VAL A 16 17.42 48.58 16.84
C VAL A 16 16.21 48.02 16.09
N LEU A 17 16.33 47.90 14.77
CA LEU A 17 15.42 47.11 13.97
C LEU A 17 15.50 45.68 14.50
N GLY A 18 14.45 45.27 15.22
CA GLY A 18 14.27 43.89 15.65
C GLY A 18 14.41 42.98 14.43
N GLY A 19 15.40 42.08 14.49
CA GLY A 19 15.47 40.95 13.59
C GLY A 19 14.17 40.18 13.72
N GLY A 20 13.35 40.21 12.66
CA GLY A 20 12.19 39.36 12.55
C GLY A 20 12.61 37.92 12.74
N VAL A 21 11.86 37.18 13.57
CA VAL A 21 11.93 35.73 13.64
C VAL A 21 11.79 35.21 12.20
N PRO A 22 12.69 34.36 11.69
CA PRO A 22 12.46 33.72 10.40
C PRO A 22 11.16 32.92 10.51
N GLY A 23 10.18 33.26 9.67
CA GLY A 23 8.92 32.53 9.59
C GLY A 23 9.15 31.06 9.24
N PRO A 24 8.16 30.18 9.49
CA PRO A 24 8.26 28.76 9.18
C PRO A 24 8.61 28.57 7.70
N ASP A 25 9.55 27.66 7.43
CA ASP A 25 10.13 27.33 6.11
C ASP A 25 9.15 27.52 4.94
N ALA A 26 9.41 28.52 4.10
CA ALA A 26 8.58 28.92 2.97
C ALA A 26 8.55 27.93 1.79
N ASN A 27 8.98 26.68 1.99
CA ASN A 27 9.11 25.67 0.94
C ASN A 27 8.47 24.32 1.27
N VAL A 28 7.66 24.21 2.33
CA VAL A 28 6.87 23.00 2.58
C VAL A 28 5.52 23.13 1.87
N PRO A 29 5.23 22.30 0.84
CA PRO A 29 3.91 22.30 0.20
C PRO A 29 2.82 22.07 1.26
N PRO A 30 1.66 22.72 1.15
CA PRO A 30 0.59 22.56 2.13
C PRO A 30 0.17 21.09 2.17
N LYS A 31 0.10 20.55 3.39
CA LYS A 31 -0.44 19.22 3.65
C LYS A 31 -1.91 19.21 3.22
N LEU A 32 -2.29 18.21 2.44
CA LEU A 32 -3.68 17.98 2.08
C LEU A 32 -4.28 17.02 3.10
N GLU A 33 -5.54 17.24 3.45
CA GLU A 33 -6.26 16.30 4.31
C GLU A 33 -6.37 14.95 3.62
N PRO A 34 -6.00 13.83 4.28
CA PRO A 34 -6.17 12.51 3.71
C PRO A 34 -7.63 12.21 3.38
N THR A 35 -7.87 11.59 2.23
CA THR A 35 -9.22 11.21 1.80
C THR A 35 -9.33 9.71 1.58
N LYS A 36 -10.54 9.16 1.75
CA LYS A 36 -10.82 7.78 1.35
C LYS A 36 -10.95 7.72 -0.16
N LEU A 37 -10.29 6.73 -0.77
CA LEU A 37 -10.40 6.48 -2.20
C LEU A 37 -11.84 6.08 -2.56
N GLU A 38 -12.42 6.77 -3.54
CA GLU A 38 -13.82 6.54 -3.98
C GLU A 38 -14.03 5.12 -4.50
N ASN A 39 -13.01 4.53 -5.12
CA ASN A 39 -13.03 3.19 -5.70
C ASN A 39 -12.54 2.09 -4.73
N PHE A 40 -12.31 2.39 -3.45
CA PHE A 40 -11.89 1.40 -2.48
C PHE A 40 -13.09 0.61 -1.95
N THR A 41 -13.31 -0.56 -2.51
CA THR A 41 -14.46 -1.44 -2.25
C THR A 41 -14.23 -2.45 -1.13
N TRP A 42 -13.00 -2.53 -0.62
CA TRP A 42 -12.60 -3.47 0.43
C TRP A 42 -13.04 -2.97 1.82
N ALA A 43 -13.41 -3.91 2.68
CA ALA A 43 -13.81 -3.65 4.07
C ALA A 43 -13.33 -4.79 4.97
N ASP A 44 -13.01 -4.48 6.23
CA ASP A 44 -12.52 -5.47 7.19
C ASP A 44 -13.61 -6.52 7.49
N PRO A 45 -13.49 -7.76 6.98
CA PRO A 45 -14.47 -8.81 7.21
C PRO A 45 -14.45 -9.28 8.67
N PHE A 46 -13.35 -9.09 9.39
CA PHE A 46 -13.16 -9.57 10.76
C PHE A 46 -13.79 -8.65 11.81
N SER A 47 -14.09 -7.40 11.45
CA SER A 47 -14.87 -6.47 12.26
C SER A 47 -16.39 -6.67 12.12
N SER A 48 -16.84 -7.45 11.12
CA SER A 48 -18.26 -7.62 10.82
C SER A 48 -18.97 -8.47 11.88
N PRO A 49 -20.10 -8.01 12.46
CA PRO A 49 -20.87 -8.82 13.41
C PRO A 49 -21.44 -10.09 12.75
N ASN A 50 -21.65 -10.07 11.43
CA ASN A 50 -22.16 -11.21 10.67
C ASN A 50 -21.14 -12.35 10.56
N LEU A 51 -19.85 -12.11 10.85
CA LEU A 51 -18.83 -13.16 10.86
C LEU A 51 -19.15 -14.24 11.91
N SER A 52 -19.87 -13.89 12.98
CA SER A 52 -20.32 -14.85 14.00
C SER A 52 -21.20 -15.99 13.46
N ASN A 53 -21.81 -15.80 12.28
CA ASN A 53 -22.62 -16.82 11.59
C ASN A 53 -21.78 -17.86 10.82
N PHE A 54 -20.46 -17.71 10.79
CA PHE A 54 -19.53 -18.58 10.10
C PHE A 54 -18.53 -19.20 11.08
N ASP A 55 -18.06 -20.39 10.75
CA ASP A 55 -16.86 -21.01 11.29
C ASP A 55 -15.69 -20.81 10.31
N ALA A 56 -14.48 -20.67 10.85
CA ALA A 56 -13.27 -20.66 10.04
C ALA A 56 -12.86 -22.11 9.70
N ALA A 57 -13.36 -22.65 8.59
CA ALA A 57 -13.00 -23.99 8.12
C ALA A 57 -11.47 -24.12 7.95
N CYS A 58 -10.86 -23.02 7.52
CA CYS A 58 -9.42 -22.83 7.55
C CYS A 58 -9.10 -21.39 7.96
N GLU A 59 -8.00 -21.21 8.68
CA GLU A 59 -7.46 -19.91 9.03
C GLU A 59 -5.94 -19.95 8.85
N ARG A 60 -5.39 -18.89 8.26
CA ARG A 60 -3.95 -18.64 8.20
C ARG A 60 -3.66 -17.18 8.47
N GLN A 61 -2.53 -16.95 9.10
CA GLN A 61 -2.01 -15.62 9.38
C GLN A 61 -0.49 -15.66 9.30
N HIS A 62 0.10 -14.62 8.72
CA HIS A 62 1.55 -14.48 8.64
C HIS A 62 1.95 -13.02 8.72
N THR A 63 3.11 -12.77 9.32
CA THR A 63 3.70 -11.44 9.47
C THR A 63 4.92 -11.32 8.57
N PHE A 64 4.93 -10.31 7.72
CA PHE A 64 5.96 -10.03 6.74
C PHE A 64 6.78 -8.83 7.15
N LYS A 65 8.08 -8.88 6.85
CA LYS A 65 8.99 -7.76 7.04
C LYS A 65 9.07 -6.95 5.75
N ALA A 66 9.04 -5.63 5.90
CA ALA A 66 9.17 -4.70 4.80
C ALA A 66 9.88 -3.43 5.26
N TYR A 67 10.06 -2.51 4.32
CA TYR A 67 10.43 -1.14 4.59
C TYR A 67 9.34 -0.21 4.07
N GLU A 68 8.90 0.75 4.87
CA GLU A 68 7.91 1.76 4.47
C GLU A 68 8.59 3.11 4.24
N TYR A 69 8.35 3.67 3.07
CA TYR A 69 8.81 4.97 2.62
C TYR A 69 7.60 5.83 2.25
N GLN A 70 7.81 7.13 2.16
CA GLN A 70 6.84 8.08 1.60
C GLN A 70 7.36 8.65 0.28
N LEU A 71 6.49 9.21 -0.55
CA LEU A 71 6.89 9.76 -1.84
C LEU A 71 7.93 10.91 -1.73
N HIS A 72 7.96 11.68 -0.62
CA HIS A 72 9.08 12.62 -0.39
C HIS A 72 10.44 11.96 -0.13
N ASP A 73 10.48 10.70 0.32
CA ASP A 73 11.74 9.99 0.57
C ASP A 73 12.41 9.55 -0.74
N LEU A 74 11.74 9.68 -1.89
CA LEU A 74 12.25 9.19 -3.18
C LEU A 74 13.61 9.78 -3.56
N GLN A 75 13.91 11.04 -3.21
CA GLN A 75 15.20 11.65 -3.56
C GLN A 75 16.32 11.35 -2.57
N LEU A 76 16.00 10.77 -1.40
CA LEU A 76 17.01 10.48 -0.38
C LEU A 76 17.75 9.18 -0.75
N PRO A 77 19.08 9.12 -0.51
CA PRO A 77 19.82 7.87 -0.71
C PRO A 77 19.35 6.79 0.27
N GLU A 78 19.60 5.53 -0.09
CA GLU A 78 19.41 4.42 0.83
C GLU A 78 20.34 4.56 2.05
N PRO A 79 19.92 4.12 3.26
CA PRO A 79 18.64 3.45 3.58
C PRO A 79 17.47 4.40 3.88
N LYS A 80 17.71 5.73 3.88
CA LYS A 80 16.71 6.74 4.28
C LYS A 80 15.60 6.93 3.24
N GLY A 81 15.89 6.64 1.98
CA GLY A 81 14.94 6.76 0.89
C GLY A 81 15.12 5.74 -0.21
N LEU A 82 14.58 6.06 -1.38
CA LEU A 82 14.53 5.21 -2.56
C LEU A 82 15.27 5.83 -3.76
N GLY A 83 16.30 6.65 -3.49
CA GLY A 83 17.09 7.37 -4.50
C GLY A 83 17.43 6.56 -5.75
N PRO A 84 18.01 5.36 -5.62
CA PRO A 84 18.36 4.52 -6.77
C PRO A 84 17.17 4.12 -7.65
N TYR A 85 15.94 4.13 -7.13
CA TYR A 85 14.71 3.74 -7.82
C TYR A 85 13.86 4.95 -8.24
N SER A 86 14.25 6.18 -7.88
CA SER A 86 13.35 7.32 -7.93
C SER A 86 12.80 7.62 -9.32
N GLU A 87 13.62 7.57 -10.36
CA GLU A 87 13.20 7.88 -11.74
C GLU A 87 12.22 6.81 -12.22
N ALA A 88 12.59 5.54 -12.08
CA ALA A 88 11.73 4.42 -12.45
C ALA A 88 10.40 4.39 -11.68
N LEU A 89 10.38 4.80 -10.41
CA LEU A 89 9.15 4.87 -9.61
C LEU A 89 8.24 6.02 -10.05
N LYS A 90 8.81 7.17 -10.42
CA LYS A 90 8.04 8.30 -10.99
C LYS A 90 7.40 7.90 -12.31
N ASP A 91 8.11 7.16 -13.15
CA ASP A 91 7.58 6.68 -14.42
C ASP A 91 6.55 5.56 -14.24
N PHE A 92 6.79 4.63 -13.30
CA PHE A 92 5.91 3.49 -13.06
C PHE A 92 4.57 3.91 -12.47
N PHE A 93 4.58 4.73 -11.42
CA PHE A 93 3.37 5.24 -10.77
C PHE A 93 2.80 6.51 -11.42
N GLY A 94 3.59 7.18 -12.26
CA GLY A 94 3.19 8.39 -12.98
C GLY A 94 1.97 8.15 -13.84
N GLY A 95 0.94 8.99 -13.66
CA GLY A 95 -0.31 8.90 -14.43
C GLY A 95 -1.24 7.76 -14.04
N ARG A 96 -0.94 7.00 -12.97
CA ARG A 96 -1.82 5.95 -12.44
C ARG A 96 -2.53 6.41 -11.17
N PRO A 97 -3.79 5.98 -10.95
CA PRO A 97 -4.43 6.13 -9.64
C PRO A 97 -3.61 5.45 -8.55
N TYR A 98 -3.47 6.11 -7.41
CA TYR A 98 -2.80 5.52 -6.25
C TYR A 98 -3.71 4.44 -5.63
N PRO A 99 -3.23 3.21 -5.41
CA PRO A 99 -4.06 2.11 -4.86
C PRO A 99 -4.52 2.30 -3.40
N GLY A 100 -3.98 3.30 -2.70
CA GLY A 100 -4.33 3.61 -1.32
C GLY A 100 -3.32 3.09 -0.30
N GLY A 101 -3.46 3.58 0.92
CA GLY A 101 -2.83 2.99 2.11
C GLY A 101 -3.59 1.75 2.60
N TRP A 102 -3.26 1.30 3.82
CA TRP A 102 -3.86 0.10 4.41
C TRP A 102 -5.38 0.17 4.49
N ASP A 103 -5.97 1.32 4.82
CA ASP A 103 -7.44 1.47 4.93
C ASP A 103 -8.09 2.10 3.69
N GLY A 104 -7.40 2.07 2.53
CA GLY A 104 -7.88 2.74 1.32
C GLY A 104 -7.80 4.26 1.37
N ILE A 105 -6.93 4.80 2.24
CA ILE A 105 -6.72 6.24 2.40
C ILE A 105 -5.64 6.72 1.41
N ASP A 106 -5.91 7.80 0.69
CA ASP A 106 -4.92 8.59 -0.03
C ASP A 106 -4.49 9.77 0.85
N ALA A 107 -3.28 9.70 1.39
CA ALA A 107 -2.65 10.82 2.11
C ALA A 107 -2.28 11.99 1.18
N HIS A 108 -2.39 11.76 -0.14
CA HIS A 108 -2.09 12.68 -1.22
C HIS A 108 -0.62 13.08 -1.34
N ARG A 109 -0.25 13.39 -2.59
CA ARG A 109 1.06 13.94 -2.96
C ARG A 109 2.20 13.18 -2.26
N TYR A 110 3.05 13.89 -1.54
CA TYR A 110 4.31 13.41 -1.02
C TYR A 110 4.17 12.50 0.22
N GLU A 111 2.98 12.42 0.81
CA GLU A 111 2.70 11.62 2.01
C GLU A 111 2.21 10.20 1.69
N ARG A 112 2.02 9.87 0.41
CA ARG A 112 1.66 8.51 -0.02
C ARG A 112 2.76 7.52 0.34
N ASN A 113 2.35 6.39 0.91
CA ASN A 113 3.25 5.36 1.37
C ASN A 113 3.64 4.39 0.24
N LEU A 114 4.87 3.90 0.29
CA LEU A 114 5.41 2.85 -0.55
C LEU A 114 6.09 1.81 0.35
N LEU A 115 5.82 0.55 0.09
CA LEU A 115 6.49 -0.57 0.73
C LEU A 115 7.56 -1.13 -0.20
N LYS A 116 8.72 -1.42 0.35
CA LYS A 116 9.81 -2.13 -0.33
C LYS A 116 10.04 -3.46 0.36
N MET A 117 10.12 -4.53 -0.42
CA MET A 117 10.48 -5.87 0.05
C MET A 117 11.54 -6.49 -0.84
N GLU A 118 12.30 -7.41 -0.27
CA GLU A 118 13.08 -8.36 -1.04
C GLU A 118 12.13 -9.22 -1.85
N TYR A 119 12.34 -9.35 -3.16
CA TYR A 119 11.39 -10.09 -3.99
C TYR A 119 11.38 -11.58 -3.62
N ALA A 120 12.51 -12.11 -3.16
CA ALA A 120 12.60 -13.48 -2.65
C ALA A 120 11.80 -13.71 -1.34
N ASP A 121 11.55 -12.67 -0.55
CA ASP A 121 10.76 -12.74 0.69
C ASP A 121 9.25 -12.63 0.43
N VAL A 122 8.86 -12.35 -0.81
CA VAL A 122 7.46 -12.36 -1.25
C VAL A 122 7.03 -13.80 -1.53
N PRO A 123 5.88 -14.26 -1.00
CA PRO A 123 5.35 -15.59 -1.27
C PRO A 123 5.35 -15.92 -2.77
N LEU A 124 5.71 -17.15 -3.13
CA LEU A 124 5.76 -17.58 -4.52
C LEU A 124 4.43 -17.37 -5.24
N LYS A 125 3.29 -17.65 -4.60
CA LYS A 125 1.95 -17.42 -5.18
C LYS A 125 1.69 -15.96 -5.51
N VAL A 126 2.18 -15.05 -4.67
CA VAL A 126 2.11 -13.60 -4.93
C VAL A 126 3.00 -13.22 -6.11
N ARG A 127 4.24 -13.74 -6.17
CA ARG A 127 5.15 -13.49 -7.30
C ARG A 127 4.59 -14.00 -8.63
N GLU A 128 4.01 -15.20 -8.65
CA GLU A 128 3.37 -15.78 -9.82
C GLU A 128 2.19 -14.92 -10.30
N TRP A 129 1.37 -14.44 -9.37
CA TRP A 129 0.27 -13.53 -9.67
C TRP A 129 0.76 -12.20 -10.25
N ILE A 130 1.75 -11.55 -9.63
CA ILE A 130 2.33 -10.28 -10.12
C ILE A 130 2.79 -10.45 -11.57
N GLU A 131 3.52 -11.51 -11.86
CA GLU A 131 4.02 -11.76 -13.22
C GLU A 131 2.90 -12.07 -14.22
N GLN A 132 1.83 -12.73 -13.80
CA GLN A 132 0.67 -12.98 -14.65
C GLN A 132 -0.05 -11.67 -14.98
N GLU A 133 -0.29 -10.83 -13.97
CA GLU A 133 -0.97 -9.54 -14.14
C GLU A 133 -0.17 -8.60 -15.05
N GLU A 134 1.15 -8.53 -14.88
CA GLU A 134 2.02 -7.75 -15.76
C GLU A 134 2.06 -8.24 -17.21
N ARG A 135 1.81 -9.53 -17.46
CA ARG A 135 1.67 -10.09 -18.83
C ARG A 135 0.30 -9.79 -19.45
N SER A 136 -0.68 -9.43 -18.64
CA SER A 136 -2.06 -9.21 -19.07
C SER A 136 -2.45 -7.72 -19.00
N GLU A 137 -3.73 -7.42 -19.18
CA GLU A 137 -4.34 -6.11 -18.89
C GLU A 137 -5.29 -6.21 -17.68
N GLY A 138 -5.01 -7.15 -16.76
CA GLY A 138 -5.80 -7.38 -15.57
C GLY A 138 -5.70 -6.25 -14.53
N PRO A 139 -6.57 -6.28 -13.50
CA PRO A 139 -6.64 -5.24 -12.48
C PRO A 139 -5.35 -5.11 -11.65
N GLY A 140 -4.50 -6.14 -11.63
CA GLY A 140 -3.22 -6.13 -10.92
C GLY A 140 -2.08 -5.46 -11.66
N LYS A 141 -2.27 -5.12 -12.95
CA LYS A 141 -1.20 -4.54 -13.77
C LYS A 141 -0.75 -3.18 -13.25
N GLY A 142 0.55 -3.04 -13.02
CA GLY A 142 1.15 -1.80 -12.56
C GLY A 142 0.94 -1.54 -11.08
N LEU A 143 0.55 -2.55 -10.29
CA LEU A 143 0.44 -2.43 -8.83
C LEU A 143 1.79 -2.67 -8.11
N PHE A 144 2.64 -3.53 -8.70
CA PHE A 144 3.89 -3.98 -8.10
C PHE A 144 5.09 -3.67 -8.99
N ALA A 145 5.93 -2.73 -8.57
CA ALA A 145 7.13 -2.37 -9.28
C ALA A 145 8.29 -3.32 -8.92
N VAL A 146 8.50 -4.34 -9.73
CA VAL A 146 9.63 -5.27 -9.55
C VAL A 146 10.87 -4.72 -10.27
N TYR A 147 11.98 -4.57 -9.56
CA TYR A 147 13.23 -4.03 -10.09
C TYR A 147 14.40 -4.99 -9.85
N GLN A 148 15.38 -4.98 -10.74
CA GLN A 148 16.71 -5.49 -10.39
C GLN A 148 17.33 -4.57 -9.35
N LYS A 149 17.99 -5.13 -8.34
CA LYS A 149 18.76 -4.35 -7.38
C LYS A 149 19.90 -3.64 -8.12
N PRO A 150 20.02 -2.31 -7.99
CA PRO A 150 21.14 -1.59 -8.58
C PRO A 150 22.44 -2.00 -7.87
N ALA A 151 23.56 -1.96 -8.60
CA ALA A 151 24.86 -1.96 -7.94
C ALA A 151 25.04 -0.64 -7.16
N GLU A 152 26.03 -0.61 -6.26
CA GLU A 152 26.32 0.59 -5.48
C GLU A 152 26.61 1.79 -6.40
N GLY A 153 25.89 2.89 -6.19
CA GLY A 153 26.01 4.11 -7.00
C GLY A 153 25.24 4.09 -8.33
N GLU A 154 24.59 2.99 -8.70
CA GLU A 154 23.75 2.91 -9.90
C GLU A 154 22.29 3.29 -9.63
N THR A 155 21.58 3.66 -10.70
CA THR A 155 20.13 3.91 -10.67
C THR A 155 19.38 2.95 -11.59
N VAL A 156 18.17 2.59 -11.18
CA VAL A 156 17.25 1.76 -11.96
C VAL A 156 16.39 2.65 -12.84
N LYS A 157 16.29 2.30 -14.12
CA LYS A 157 15.52 3.07 -15.11
C LYS A 157 14.17 2.46 -15.47
N LYS A 158 14.02 1.14 -15.31
CA LYS A 158 12.83 0.38 -15.73
C LYS A 158 12.61 -0.81 -14.82
N THR A 159 11.37 -1.30 -14.76
CA THR A 159 11.04 -2.57 -14.11
C THR A 159 11.81 -3.72 -14.75
N ALA A 160 12.05 -4.76 -13.94
CA ALA A 160 12.66 -6.00 -14.39
C ALA A 160 11.76 -6.65 -15.45
N LYS A 161 12.38 -7.20 -16.51
CA LYS A 161 11.63 -7.94 -17.52
C LYS A 161 10.93 -9.13 -16.87
N VAL A 162 9.60 -9.21 -17.06
CA VAL A 162 8.81 -10.37 -16.65
C VAL A 162 9.27 -11.59 -17.45
N PRO A 163 9.64 -12.71 -16.79
CA PRO A 163 9.98 -13.95 -17.47
C PRO A 163 8.88 -14.44 -18.42
N ASP A 164 9.27 -15.04 -19.54
CA ASP A 164 8.32 -15.86 -20.32
C ASP A 164 7.90 -17.07 -19.48
N ALA A 165 6.66 -17.54 -19.62
CA ALA A 165 6.09 -18.60 -18.78
C ALA A 165 6.94 -19.90 -18.76
N ASP A 166 7.54 -20.26 -19.90
CA ASP A 166 8.42 -21.43 -20.05
C ASP A 166 9.80 -21.26 -19.38
N LYS A 167 10.19 -20.03 -19.04
CA LYS A 167 11.49 -19.67 -18.46
C LYS A 167 11.42 -19.35 -16.97
N VAL A 168 10.21 -19.18 -16.43
CA VAL A 168 9.96 -18.85 -15.02
C VAL A 168 10.83 -19.71 -14.10
N GLY A 169 10.71 -21.04 -14.17
CA GLY A 169 11.43 -21.94 -13.26
C GLY A 169 12.96 -21.79 -13.29
N LYS A 170 13.53 -21.47 -14.46
CA LYS A 170 14.98 -21.27 -14.62
C LYS A 170 15.46 -19.93 -14.05
N LEU A 171 14.57 -18.94 -14.00
CA LEU A 171 14.90 -17.57 -13.55
C LEU A 171 14.53 -17.31 -12.08
N ARG A 172 13.78 -18.21 -11.43
CA ARG A 172 13.44 -18.12 -10.00
C ARG A 172 14.64 -17.90 -9.07
N PRO A 173 15.80 -18.56 -9.27
CA PRO A 173 16.98 -18.29 -8.43
C PRO A 173 17.47 -16.83 -8.50
N LEU A 174 17.15 -16.09 -9.56
CA LEU A 174 17.53 -14.68 -9.70
C LEU A 174 16.57 -13.72 -8.97
N ASP A 175 15.52 -14.22 -8.32
CA ASP A 175 14.59 -13.38 -7.56
C ASP A 175 15.26 -12.75 -6.33
N GLU A 176 16.34 -13.35 -5.79
CA GLU A 176 17.19 -12.77 -4.73
C GLU A 176 17.87 -11.44 -5.16
N LYS A 177 18.01 -11.22 -6.47
CA LYS A 177 18.62 -10.02 -7.05
C LYS A 177 17.59 -8.94 -7.35
N LYS A 178 16.34 -9.15 -6.97
CA LYS A 178 15.23 -8.23 -7.22
C LYS A 178 14.66 -7.68 -5.93
N THR A 179 14.05 -6.52 -6.04
CA THR A 179 13.19 -5.94 -5.00
C THR A 179 11.84 -5.64 -5.62
N VAL A 180 10.79 -5.63 -4.80
CA VAL A 180 9.47 -5.15 -5.20
C VAL A 180 9.12 -3.91 -4.39
N ILE A 181 8.52 -2.93 -5.06
CA ILE A 181 8.02 -1.69 -4.46
C ILE A 181 6.55 -1.52 -4.83
N PHE A 182 5.68 -1.29 -3.85
CA PHE A 182 4.23 -1.22 -4.06
C PHE A 182 3.54 -0.34 -3.03
N ALA A 183 2.36 0.18 -3.34
CA ALA A 183 1.52 0.88 -2.36
C ALA A 183 0.87 -0.12 -1.40
N PRO A 184 0.64 0.18 -0.11
CA PRO A 184 0.00 -0.77 0.81
C PRO A 184 -1.33 -1.32 0.29
N GLY A 185 -2.18 -0.49 -0.32
CA GLY A 185 -3.46 -0.89 -0.87
C GLY A 185 -3.38 -1.87 -2.07
N ALA A 186 -2.20 -2.03 -2.69
CA ALA A 186 -2.02 -2.95 -3.81
C ALA A 186 -2.23 -4.42 -3.42
N VAL A 187 -2.09 -4.77 -2.13
CA VAL A 187 -2.24 -6.16 -1.68
C VAL A 187 -3.68 -6.66 -1.75
N TYR A 188 -4.67 -5.76 -1.78
CA TYR A 188 -6.08 -6.11 -1.63
C TYR A 188 -6.62 -6.99 -2.73
N GLU A 189 -6.07 -6.92 -3.95
CA GLU A 189 -6.49 -7.79 -5.06
C GLU A 189 -6.08 -9.26 -4.87
N MET A 190 -5.19 -9.56 -3.91
CA MET A 190 -4.60 -10.89 -3.76
C MET A 190 -4.21 -11.27 -2.32
N LEU A 191 -4.84 -10.67 -1.31
CA LEU A 191 -4.51 -10.91 0.11
C LEU A 191 -4.39 -12.41 0.49
N PRO A 192 -5.30 -13.31 0.06
CA PRO A 192 -5.18 -14.73 0.41
C PRO A 192 -3.89 -15.39 -0.09
N LEU A 193 -3.34 -14.95 -1.22
CA LEU A 193 -2.11 -15.52 -1.79
C LEU A 193 -0.90 -15.32 -0.88
N TRP A 194 -0.91 -14.25 -0.07
CA TRP A 194 0.17 -13.98 0.87
C TRP A 194 0.31 -15.06 1.95
N VAL A 195 -0.79 -15.71 2.33
CA VAL A 195 -0.82 -16.69 3.44
C VAL A 195 -1.26 -18.09 3.01
N ALA A 196 -1.39 -18.31 1.70
CA ALA A 196 -1.87 -19.56 1.12
C ALA A 196 -0.87 -20.71 1.29
N GLU A 197 0.41 -20.42 1.14
CA GLU A 197 1.49 -21.42 1.15
C GLU A 197 1.56 -22.18 2.47
N ASP A 198 1.90 -23.48 2.35
CA ASP A 198 2.03 -24.43 3.45
C ASP A 198 0.77 -24.55 4.33
N SER A 199 -0.40 -24.15 3.81
CA SER A 199 -1.67 -24.24 4.51
C SER A 199 -2.45 -25.48 4.10
N LYS A 200 -3.23 -26.04 5.05
CA LYS A 200 -4.16 -27.14 4.77
C LYS A 200 -5.24 -26.81 3.74
N CYS A 201 -5.38 -25.53 3.37
CA CYS A 201 -6.39 -25.02 2.45
C CYS A 201 -5.77 -24.23 1.30
N GLU A 202 -4.50 -24.48 0.97
CA GLU A 202 -3.76 -23.74 -0.07
C GLU A 202 -4.58 -23.64 -1.35
N GLY A 203 -5.11 -24.75 -1.86
CA GLY A 203 -5.91 -24.76 -3.09
C GLY A 203 -7.15 -23.86 -3.06
N THR A 204 -7.75 -23.64 -1.89
CA THR A 204 -8.89 -22.70 -1.75
C THR A 204 -8.41 -21.26 -1.58
N LEU A 205 -7.31 -21.04 -0.84
CA LEU A 205 -6.74 -19.70 -0.67
C LEU A 205 -6.10 -19.16 -1.97
N THR A 206 -5.61 -20.04 -2.85
CA THR A 206 -5.09 -19.64 -4.16
C THR A 206 -6.18 -19.37 -5.21
N ASP A 207 -7.42 -19.77 -4.94
CA ASP A 207 -8.56 -19.55 -5.83
C ASP A 207 -9.17 -18.17 -5.56
N LEU A 208 -8.63 -17.14 -6.22
CA LEU A 208 -9.10 -15.77 -6.09
C LEU A 208 -10.56 -15.56 -6.55
N THR A 209 -11.17 -16.53 -7.25
CA THR A 209 -12.60 -16.43 -7.61
C THR A 209 -13.53 -16.58 -6.40
N LYS A 210 -13.02 -17.16 -5.31
CA LYS A 210 -13.73 -17.28 -4.02
C LYS A 210 -13.42 -16.13 -3.08
N TYR A 211 -12.44 -15.30 -3.41
CA TYR A 211 -11.99 -14.21 -2.57
C TYR A 211 -12.82 -12.96 -2.81
N GLY A 212 -13.31 -12.36 -1.74
CA GLY A 212 -14.01 -11.09 -1.81
C GLY A 212 -14.35 -10.52 -0.43
N PRO A 213 -14.93 -9.31 -0.39
CA PRO A 213 -15.31 -8.66 0.87
C PRO A 213 -16.62 -9.22 1.47
N LYS A 214 -17.36 -10.07 0.75
CA LYS A 214 -18.66 -10.59 1.18
C LYS A 214 -18.50 -11.88 1.98
N LEU A 215 -19.24 -11.99 3.08
CA LEU A 215 -19.29 -13.19 3.89
C LEU A 215 -20.27 -14.20 3.27
N VAL A 216 -19.74 -15.23 2.63
CA VAL A 216 -20.53 -16.28 1.96
C VAL A 216 -19.98 -17.67 2.31
N ASP A 217 -20.83 -18.68 2.29
CA ASP A 217 -20.44 -20.06 2.57
C ASP A 217 -19.46 -20.57 1.51
N GLY A 218 -18.35 -21.18 1.94
CA GLY A 218 -17.25 -21.60 1.08
C GLY A 218 -16.40 -20.45 0.51
N GLY A 219 -16.73 -19.20 0.83
CA GLY A 219 -15.97 -18.01 0.41
C GLY A 219 -14.67 -17.83 1.18
N VAL A 220 -13.76 -17.05 0.60
CA VAL A 220 -12.49 -16.65 1.19
C VAL A 220 -12.54 -15.18 1.54
N VAL A 221 -12.17 -14.85 2.78
CA VAL A 221 -12.00 -13.47 3.24
C VAL A 221 -10.59 -13.27 3.76
N ALA A 222 -10.02 -12.09 3.55
CA ALA A 222 -8.69 -11.76 4.03
C ALA A 222 -8.56 -10.27 4.33
N TRP A 223 -7.66 -9.92 5.26
CA TRP A 223 -7.43 -8.54 5.70
C TRP A 223 -6.02 -8.36 6.30
N PRO A 224 -5.40 -7.17 6.16
CA PRO A 224 -4.25 -6.77 6.98
C PRO A 224 -4.71 -6.53 8.42
N THR A 225 -4.35 -7.43 9.34
CA THR A 225 -4.80 -7.38 10.75
C THR A 225 -3.89 -6.57 11.67
N GLY A 226 -2.73 -6.14 11.16
CA GLY A 226 -1.84 -5.25 11.89
C GLY A 226 -0.63 -4.85 11.07
N TYR A 227 -0.12 -3.66 11.33
CA TYR A 227 1.15 -3.18 10.79
C TYR A 227 1.81 -2.19 11.75
N THR A 228 3.14 -2.10 11.70
CA THR A 228 3.91 -1.14 12.51
C THR A 228 4.25 0.10 11.68
N THR A 229 4.28 1.27 12.31
CA THR A 229 4.85 2.48 11.68
C THR A 229 6.37 2.51 11.89
N PRO A 230 7.18 2.80 10.86
CA PRO A 230 8.62 2.97 11.04
C PRO A 230 8.97 4.13 11.98
N ASP A 231 10.02 3.96 12.77
CA ASP A 231 10.62 5.08 13.48
C ASP A 231 11.46 5.93 12.53
N ARG A 232 10.80 6.94 11.96
CA ARG A 232 11.44 7.87 11.02
C ARG A 232 12.49 8.76 11.68
N SER A 233 12.44 8.96 13.00
CA SER A 233 13.37 9.83 13.73
C SER A 233 14.78 9.24 13.82
N THR A 234 14.89 7.91 13.88
CA THR A 234 16.15 7.17 13.91
C THR A 234 16.65 6.78 12.53
N SER A 235 16.05 7.31 11.46
CA SER A 235 16.31 6.93 10.06
C SER A 235 15.97 5.46 9.75
N GLU A 236 15.28 4.76 10.65
CA GLU A 236 14.77 3.42 10.38
C GLU A 236 13.55 3.50 9.45
N ARG A 237 13.46 2.52 8.56
CA ARG A 237 12.34 2.37 7.62
C ARG A 237 11.66 1.02 7.76
N LYS A 238 12.19 0.16 8.64
CA LYS A 238 11.69 -1.19 8.88
C LYS A 238 10.26 -1.13 9.39
N MET A 239 9.45 -2.06 8.93
CA MET A 239 8.09 -2.25 9.39
C MET A 239 7.68 -3.71 9.20
N GLU A 240 6.66 -4.13 9.93
CA GLU A 240 6.03 -5.44 9.77
C GLU A 240 4.55 -5.27 9.47
N PHE A 241 3.99 -6.10 8.57
CA PHE A 241 2.55 -6.17 8.34
C PHE A 241 2.08 -7.61 8.43
N THR A 242 0.86 -7.81 8.91
CA THR A 242 0.29 -9.11 9.18
C THR A 242 -0.97 -9.30 8.37
N ILE A 243 -0.99 -10.32 7.53
CA ILE A 243 -2.16 -10.68 6.74
C ILE A 243 -2.82 -11.90 7.38
N LYS A 244 -4.14 -11.86 7.49
CA LYS A 244 -4.97 -13.01 7.90
C LYS A 244 -5.95 -13.34 6.78
N ALA A 245 -6.14 -14.64 6.54
CA ALA A 245 -7.18 -15.16 5.65
C ALA A 245 -7.96 -16.29 6.30
N GLN A 246 -9.25 -16.38 5.99
CA GLN A 246 -10.15 -17.45 6.42
C GLN A 246 -10.95 -18.00 5.24
N VAL A 247 -11.15 -19.32 5.24
CA VAL A 247 -12.20 -19.98 4.45
C VAL A 247 -13.43 -20.10 5.33
N LEU A 248 -14.54 -19.53 4.89
CA LEU A 248 -15.78 -19.47 5.66
C LEU A 248 -16.62 -20.72 5.46
N SER A 249 -17.17 -21.25 6.54
CA SER A 249 -18.19 -22.29 6.54
C SER A 249 -19.37 -21.80 7.35
N ALA A 250 -20.55 -21.68 6.74
CA ALA A 250 -21.72 -21.18 7.44
C ALA A 250 -22.19 -22.16 8.53
N LYS A 251 -22.63 -21.61 9.66
CA LYS A 251 -23.24 -22.40 10.74
C LYS A 251 -24.66 -22.80 10.35
N ALA A 252 -25.02 -24.05 10.67
CA ALA A 252 -26.34 -24.58 10.38
C ALA A 252 -27.44 -23.69 11.01
N GLY A 253 -28.45 -23.33 10.22
CA GLY A 253 -29.62 -22.58 10.67
C GLY A 253 -29.46 -21.05 10.70
N MET A 254 -28.31 -20.50 10.29
CA MET A 254 -28.11 -19.05 10.18
C MET A 254 -28.54 -18.51 8.80
N PRO A 255 -29.04 -17.27 8.72
CA PRO A 255 -29.32 -16.62 7.44
C PRO A 255 -27.99 -16.31 6.72
N ILE A 256 -27.71 -17.06 5.65
CA ILE A 256 -26.58 -16.84 4.75
C ILE A 256 -27.07 -15.95 3.61
N GLY A 257 -26.36 -14.86 3.32
CA GLY A 257 -26.58 -14.12 2.07
C GLY A 257 -26.26 -15.04 0.89
N LYS A 258 -27.28 -15.49 0.16
CA LYS A 258 -27.10 -16.25 -1.09
C LYS A 258 -26.78 -15.26 -2.21
N GLU A 259 -25.64 -15.41 -2.88
CA GLU A 259 -25.47 -14.80 -4.21
C GLU A 259 -26.04 -15.75 -5.28
N GLY A 260 -26.98 -15.23 -6.08
CA GLY A 260 -27.37 -15.81 -7.37
C GLY A 260 -28.69 -16.61 -7.40
N GLN A 261 -29.83 -15.94 -7.23
CA GLN A 261 -31.05 -16.30 -7.97
C GLN A 261 -32.02 -15.10 -8.04
N ASP A 262 -31.65 -14.08 -8.81
CA ASP A 262 -32.64 -13.12 -9.32
C ASP A 262 -33.37 -13.83 -10.47
N THR A 263 -34.34 -14.68 -10.12
CA THR A 263 -35.33 -15.12 -11.09
C THR A 263 -36.14 -13.89 -11.49
N ALA A 264 -35.96 -13.49 -12.74
CA ALA A 264 -36.84 -12.59 -13.46
C ALA A 264 -38.30 -12.86 -13.09
N LYS A 265 -38.91 -11.94 -12.35
CA LYS A 265 -40.35 -11.86 -12.25
C LYS A 265 -40.85 -11.16 -13.51
N VAL A 266 -41.04 -11.95 -14.56
CA VAL A 266 -41.91 -11.58 -15.68
C VAL A 266 -43.32 -11.56 -15.11
N ASP A 267 -43.81 -10.38 -14.73
CA ASP A 267 -45.24 -10.17 -14.55
C ASP A 267 -45.89 -10.18 -15.93
N SER A 268 -46.27 -11.37 -16.38
CA SER A 268 -47.40 -11.54 -17.29
C SER A 268 -48.66 -11.53 -16.43
N LYS A 269 -49.50 -10.51 -16.61
CA LYS A 269 -50.93 -10.65 -16.37
C LYS A 269 -51.69 -9.83 -17.39
N ASP A 270 -52.21 -10.57 -18.35
CA ASP A 270 -53.20 -10.16 -19.34
C ASP A 270 -54.48 -9.61 -18.67
N GLU A 271 -55.06 -8.64 -19.38
CA GLU A 271 -56.48 -8.38 -19.64
C GLU A 271 -57.54 -8.70 -18.55
N LEU A 272 -58.19 -7.63 -18.08
CA LEU A 272 -59.65 -7.40 -18.23
C LEU A 272 -60.01 -5.95 -17.92
#